data_AF-A0A3A4NKY5-F1
#
_entry.id   AF-A0A3A4NKY5-F1
#
_cell.length_a   1.000
_cell.length_b   1.000
_cell.length_c   1.000
_cell.angle_alpha   90.00
_cell.angle_beta   90.00
_cell.angle_gamma   90.00
#
_symmetry.space_group_name_H-M   'P 1'
#
loop_
_entity.id
_entity.type
_entity.pdbx_description
1 polymer ?
#
loop_
_entity_poly.entity_id
_entity_poly.type
_entity_poly.pdbx_seq_one_letter_code
_entity_poly.pdbx_strand_id
1 'polypeptide(L)'
;MMDVLGVGPDEAIPLFALASTPPSDPDYYRETVRGAWEHREEVDALIREAAENWRIERMALVDRNILRLGAYEILHGRDIPFAVAINEAVDLGKRFGAEESGAFVNGILDRISAMARKKTEGAR
;
A
#
# COMPACT_ATOMS: atom_id res chain seq x y z
N MET A 1 12.35 -1.40 -5.18
CA MET A 1 13.69 -1.29 -4.58
C MET A 1 13.85 -2.24 -3.39
N MET A 2 13.10 -2.08 -2.30
CA MET A 2 13.15 -3.00 -1.14
C MET A 2 12.86 -4.47 -1.52
N ASP A 3 11.72 -4.72 -2.19
CA ASP A 3 11.35 -6.06 -2.69
C ASP A 3 12.33 -6.65 -3.73
N VAL A 4 13.07 -5.80 -4.45
CA VAL A 4 13.97 -6.21 -5.54
C VAL A 4 15.38 -6.48 -5.02
N LEU A 5 15.84 -5.66 -4.08
CA LEU A 5 17.18 -5.72 -3.51
C LEU A 5 17.24 -6.52 -2.19
N GLY A 6 16.09 -6.86 -1.61
CA GLY A 6 16.02 -7.56 -0.32
C GLY A 6 16.47 -6.71 0.87
N VAL A 7 16.41 -5.38 0.74
CA VAL A 7 16.86 -4.42 1.76
C VAL A 7 15.68 -3.79 2.51
N GLY A 8 15.91 -3.41 3.76
CA GLY A 8 14.92 -2.71 4.59
C GLY A 8 14.80 -1.21 4.29
N PRO A 9 13.83 -0.52 4.91
CA PRO A 9 13.57 0.90 4.68
C PRO A 9 14.74 1.80 5.12
N ASP A 10 15.48 1.41 6.16
CA ASP A 10 16.66 2.14 6.65
C ASP A 10 17.77 2.28 5.60
N GLU A 11 17.91 1.30 4.73
CA GLU A 11 18.89 1.30 3.64
C GLU A 11 18.30 1.90 2.35
N ALA A 12 17.03 1.61 2.06
CA ALA A 12 16.38 2.03 0.83
C ALA A 12 16.06 3.53 0.77
N ILE A 13 15.63 4.13 1.89
CA ILE A 13 15.21 5.54 1.93
C ILE A 13 16.38 6.49 1.63
N PRO A 14 17.56 6.37 2.28
CA PRO A 14 18.71 7.21 1.95
C PRO A 14 19.13 7.06 0.48
N LEU A 15 19.14 5.84 -0.04
CA LEU A 15 19.50 5.59 -1.44
C LEU A 15 18.52 6.25 -2.42
N PHE A 16 17.22 6.17 -2.14
CA PHE A 16 16.20 6.84 -2.94
C PHE A 16 16.36 8.36 -2.93
N ALA A 17 16.63 8.93 -1.75
CA ALA A 17 16.80 10.37 -1.57
C ALA A 17 17.98 10.96 -2.36
N LEU A 18 19.00 10.15 -2.68
CA LEU A 18 20.12 10.59 -3.52
C LEU A 18 19.72 10.83 -5.00
N ALA A 19 18.62 10.22 -5.45
CA ALA A 19 18.22 10.21 -6.86
C ALA A 19 16.83 10.84 -7.12
N SER A 20 16.20 11.42 -6.10
CA SER A 20 14.82 11.90 -6.15
C SER A 20 14.65 13.27 -5.52
N THR A 21 13.64 14.01 -5.96
CA THR A 21 13.21 15.23 -5.28
C THR A 21 12.69 14.87 -3.88
N PRO A 22 13.10 15.58 -2.81
CA PRO A 22 12.56 15.36 -1.48
C PRO A 22 11.03 15.47 -1.49
N PRO A 23 10.31 14.59 -0.76
CA PRO A 23 8.87 14.71 -0.62
C PRO A 23 8.52 16.01 0.12
N SER A 24 7.31 16.52 -0.10
CA SER A 24 6.79 17.70 0.59
C SER A 24 6.69 17.51 2.10
N ASP A 25 6.47 16.26 2.54
CA ASP A 25 6.49 15.86 3.94
C ASP A 25 7.42 14.63 4.12
N PRO A 26 8.70 14.86 4.49
CA PRO A 26 9.67 13.79 4.67
C PRO A 26 9.39 12.87 5.86
N ASP A 27 8.72 13.36 6.89
CA ASP A 27 8.46 12.58 8.10
C ASP A 27 7.27 11.66 7.86
N TYR A 28 6.19 12.16 7.26
CA TYR A 28 5.09 11.34 6.77
C TYR A 28 5.59 10.25 5.81
N TYR A 29 6.41 10.60 4.83
CA TYR A 29 6.97 9.63 3.89
C TYR A 29 7.74 8.50 4.60
N ARG A 30 8.58 8.85 5.58
CA ARG A 30 9.36 7.85 6.35
C ARG A 30 8.47 6.97 7.20
N GLU A 31 7.51 7.57 7.90
CA GLU A 31 6.56 6.84 8.75
C GLU A 31 5.76 5.84 7.92
N THR A 32 5.18 6.28 6.81
CA THR A 32 4.36 5.43 5.96
C THR A 32 5.16 4.30 5.33
N VAL A 33 6.38 4.57 4.82
CA VAL A 33 7.24 3.52 4.23
C VAL A 33 7.68 2.50 5.28
N ARG A 34 8.08 2.95 6.47
CA ARG A 34 8.47 2.05 7.57
C ARG A 34 7.28 1.23 8.07
N GLY A 35 6.15 1.88 8.33
CA GLY A 35 4.96 1.20 8.82
C GLY A 35 4.43 0.18 7.82
N ALA A 36 4.37 0.51 6.53
CA ALA A 36 3.98 -0.45 5.49
C ALA A 36 4.95 -1.65 5.40
N TRP A 37 6.23 -1.45 5.71
CA TRP A 37 7.22 -2.54 5.79
C TRP A 37 7.05 -3.40 7.05
N GLU A 38 6.92 -2.78 8.21
CA GLU A 38 6.78 -3.45 9.51
C GLU A 38 5.48 -4.26 9.60
N HIS A 39 4.39 -3.73 9.03
CA HIS A 39 3.07 -4.37 8.99
C HIS A 39 2.85 -5.23 7.74
N ARG A 40 3.89 -5.49 6.94
CA ARG A 40 3.75 -6.16 5.63
C ARG A 40 3.04 -7.51 5.72
N GLU A 41 3.27 -8.30 6.77
CA GLU A 41 2.64 -9.61 6.90
C GLU A 41 1.13 -9.52 7.15
N GLU A 42 0.71 -8.60 8.01
CA GLU A 42 -0.71 -8.28 8.26
C GLU A 42 -1.38 -7.77 6.98
N VAL A 43 -0.72 -6.83 6.31
CA VAL A 43 -1.20 -6.23 5.07
C VAL A 43 -1.30 -7.26 3.95
N ASP A 44 -0.30 -8.12 3.77
CA ASP A 44 -0.31 -9.18 2.77
C ASP A 44 -1.42 -10.20 3.07
N ALA A 45 -1.73 -10.47 4.33
CA ALA A 45 -2.86 -11.33 4.71
C ALA A 45 -4.20 -10.72 4.30
N LEU A 46 -4.41 -9.42 4.55
CA LEU A 46 -5.61 -8.70 4.11
C LEU A 46 -5.74 -8.65 2.58
N ILE A 47 -4.64 -8.43 1.87
CA ILE A 47 -4.64 -8.44 0.41
C ILE A 47 -5.03 -9.83 -0.11
N ARG A 48 -4.50 -10.91 0.48
CA ARG A 48 -4.89 -12.28 0.09
C ARG A 48 -6.37 -12.55 0.34
N GLU A 49 -6.91 -12.08 1.46
CA GLU A 49 -8.34 -12.21 1.77
C GLU A 49 -9.20 -11.45 0.75
N ALA A 50 -8.84 -10.20 0.43
CA ALA A 50 -9.57 -9.36 -0.53
C ALA A 50 -9.49 -9.89 -1.97
N ALA A 51 -8.36 -10.50 -2.33
CA ALA A 51 -8.07 -10.94 -3.69
C ALA A 51 -8.69 -12.30 -4.06
N GLU A 52 -9.33 -12.99 -3.12
CA GLU A 52 -10.08 -14.28 -3.20
C GLU A 52 -9.45 -15.41 -4.05
N ASN A 53 -9.21 -15.18 -5.34
CA ASN A 53 -8.65 -16.12 -6.31
C ASN A 53 -7.25 -15.73 -6.83
N TRP A 54 -6.69 -14.61 -6.41
CA TRP A 54 -5.38 -14.14 -6.88
C TRP A 54 -4.29 -14.35 -5.83
N ARG A 55 -3.26 -15.11 -6.19
CA ARG A 55 -2.06 -15.25 -5.36
C ARG A 55 -1.26 -13.96 -5.42
N ILE A 56 -0.99 -13.34 -4.26
CA ILE A 56 -0.23 -12.09 -4.15
C ILE A 56 1.16 -12.18 -4.80
N GLU A 57 1.76 -13.37 -4.82
CA GLU A 57 3.06 -13.63 -5.44
C GLU A 57 3.03 -13.54 -6.98
N ARG A 58 1.84 -13.62 -7.58
CA ARG A 58 1.61 -13.46 -9.03
C ARG A 58 1.24 -12.03 -9.44
N MET A 59 1.04 -11.13 -8.49
CA MET A 59 0.78 -9.71 -8.79
C MET A 59 2.05 -9.06 -9.32
N ALA A 60 1.91 -8.11 -10.24
CA ALA A 60 3.04 -7.30 -10.67
C ALA A 60 3.67 -6.61 -9.44
N LEU A 61 5.00 -6.49 -9.43
CA LEU A 61 5.72 -5.92 -8.27
C LEU A 61 5.22 -4.52 -7.92
N VAL A 62 4.88 -3.72 -8.93
CA VAL A 62 4.34 -2.36 -8.75
C VAL A 62 2.98 -2.41 -8.08
N ASP A 63 2.02 -3.15 -8.64
CA ASP A 63 0.66 -3.28 -8.09
C ASP A 63 0.68 -3.80 -6.66
N ARG A 64 1.49 -4.82 -6.38
CA ARG A 64 1.62 -5.39 -5.03
C ARG A 64 2.10 -4.35 -4.02
N ASN A 65 3.10 -3.55 -4.37
CA ASN A 65 3.63 -2.55 -3.45
C ASN A 65 2.68 -1.36 -3.27
N ILE A 66 1.92 -1.00 -4.31
CA ILE A 66 0.85 0.00 -4.21
C ILE A 66 -0.28 -0.50 -3.29
N LEU A 67 -0.72 -1.75 -3.48
CA LEU A 67 -1.71 -2.38 -2.61
C LEU A 67 -1.25 -2.42 -1.15
N ARG A 68 0.02 -2.76 -0.91
CA ARG A 68 0.58 -2.76 0.44
C ARG A 68 0.53 -1.38 1.09
N LEU A 69 0.90 -0.34 0.35
CA LEU A 69 0.88 1.04 0.82
C LEU A 69 -0.55 1.49 1.17
N GLY A 70 -1.48 1.33 0.22
CA GLY A 70 -2.87 1.75 0.41
C GLY A 70 -3.58 0.95 1.50
N ALA A 71 -3.33 -0.35 1.62
CA ALA A 71 -3.90 -1.18 2.68
C ALA A 71 -3.32 -0.81 4.06
N TYR A 72 -2.02 -0.51 4.15
CA TYR A 72 -1.42 0.01 5.37
C TYR A 72 -2.07 1.33 5.80
N GLU A 73 -2.25 2.28 4.88
CA GLU A 73 -2.91 3.55 5.17
C GLU A 73 -4.36 3.38 5.62
N ILE A 74 -5.12 2.45 5.03
CA ILE A 74 -6.49 2.15 5.47
C ILE A 74 -6.52 1.59 6.91
N LEU A 75 -5.54 0.78 7.29
CA LEU A 75 -5.52 0.12 8.60
C LEU A 75 -4.96 1.02 9.70
N HIS A 76 -3.94 1.81 9.38
CA HIS A 76 -3.11 2.52 10.36
C HIS A 76 -3.10 4.04 10.18
N GLY A 77 -3.54 4.56 9.03
CA GLY A 77 -3.58 5.99 8.70
C GLY A 77 -4.73 6.75 9.36
N ARG A 78 -4.55 7.10 10.64
CA ARG A 78 -5.62 7.62 11.51
C ARG A 78 -6.27 8.93 11.03
N ASP A 79 -5.56 9.73 10.23
CA ASP A 79 -6.01 11.06 9.80
C ASP A 79 -6.34 11.14 8.31
N ILE A 80 -6.31 10.01 7.59
CA ILE A 80 -6.55 9.96 6.15
C ILE A 80 -7.87 9.23 5.86
N PRO A 81 -8.87 9.89 5.28
CA PRO A 81 -10.09 9.22 4.87
C PRO A 81 -9.79 8.08 3.89
N PHE A 82 -10.40 6.91 4.08
CA PHE A 82 -10.12 5.73 3.23
C PHE A 82 -10.27 6.02 1.74
N ALA A 83 -11.26 6.84 1.35
CA ALA A 83 -11.45 7.22 -0.05
C ALA A 83 -10.25 7.99 -0.63
N VAL A 84 -9.56 8.80 0.17
CA VAL A 84 -8.35 9.51 -0.26
C VAL A 84 -7.21 8.52 -0.46
N ALA A 85 -6.94 7.64 0.52
CA ALA A 85 -5.91 6.61 0.39
C ALA A 85 -6.14 5.70 -0.84
N ILE A 86 -7.39 5.32 -1.11
CA ILE A 86 -7.76 4.53 -2.30
C ILE A 86 -7.46 5.32 -3.58
N ASN A 87 -7.93 6.57 -3.68
CA ASN A 87 -7.73 7.37 -4.88
C ASN A 87 -6.24 7.58 -5.20
N GLU A 88 -5.42 7.89 -4.20
CA GLU A 88 -3.97 8.05 -4.37
C GLU A 88 -3.31 6.75 -4.85
N ALA A 89 -3.67 5.61 -4.25
CA ALA A 89 -3.17 4.30 -4.68
C ALA A 89 -3.60 3.96 -6.12
N VAL A 90 -4.83 4.29 -6.50
CA VAL A 90 -5.34 4.10 -7.87
C VAL A 90 -4.56 4.95 -8.88
N ASP A 91 -4.26 6.20 -8.53
CA ASP A 91 -3.49 7.09 -9.39
C ASP A 91 -2.02 6.65 -9.53
N LEU A 92 -1.42 6.11 -8.46
CA LEU A 92 -0.13 5.40 -8.56
C LEU A 92 -0.23 4.19 -9.50
N GLY A 93 -1.31 3.42 -9.42
CA GLY A 93 -1.56 2.26 -10.28
C GLY A 93 -1.63 2.64 -11.76
N LYS A 94 -2.36 3.71 -12.09
CA LYS A 94 -2.43 4.25 -13.47
C LYS A 94 -1.08 4.76 -13.96
N ARG A 95 -0.29 5.38 -13.07
CA ARG A 95 0.97 6.03 -13.44
C ARG A 95 2.13 5.06 -13.64
N PHE A 96 2.19 4.00 -12.83
CA PHE A 96 3.36 3.11 -12.76
C PHE A 96 3.05 1.65 -13.12
N GLY A 97 1.78 1.27 -13.14
CA GLY A 97 1.33 -0.08 -13.47
C GLY A 97 1.03 -0.28 -14.97
N ALA A 98 0.31 -1.36 -15.27
CA ALA A 98 -0.25 -1.64 -16.58
C ALA A 98 -1.60 -0.91 -16.78
N GLU A 99 -2.16 -1.01 -17.99
CA GLU A 99 -3.44 -0.37 -18.34
C GLU A 99 -4.57 -0.69 -17.35
N GLU A 100 -4.63 -1.94 -16.87
CA GLU A 100 -5.67 -2.41 -15.94
C GLU A 100 -5.33 -2.16 -14.46
N SER A 101 -4.13 -1.67 -14.13
CA SER A 101 -3.64 -1.58 -12.74
C SER A 101 -4.49 -0.65 -11.89
N GLY A 102 -4.96 0.48 -12.42
CA GLY A 102 -5.81 1.40 -11.68
C GLY A 102 -7.13 0.76 -11.22
N ALA A 103 -7.81 0.05 -12.12
CA ALA A 103 -9.07 -0.64 -11.81
C ALA A 103 -8.84 -1.81 -10.85
N PHE A 104 -7.75 -2.56 -11.05
CA PHE A 104 -7.36 -3.66 -10.18
C PHE A 104 -7.09 -3.19 -8.74
N VAL A 105 -6.26 -2.14 -8.58
CA VAL A 105 -5.94 -1.55 -7.27
C VAL A 105 -7.21 -1.06 -6.57
N ASN A 106 -8.07 -0.34 -7.30
CA ASN A 106 -9.34 0.16 -6.75
C ASN A 106 -10.19 -0.98 -6.18
N GLY A 107 -10.41 -2.03 -6.98
CA GLY A 107 -11.28 -3.14 -6.59
C GLY A 107 -10.80 -3.89 -5.35
N ILE A 108 -9.48 -4.05 -5.18
CA ILE A 108 -8.91 -4.71 -3.99
C ILE A 108 -9.00 -3.80 -2.76
N LEU A 109 -8.62 -2.52 -2.87
CA LEU A 109 -8.64 -1.61 -1.73
C LEU A 109 -10.06 -1.27 -1.27
N ASP A 110 -11.04 -1.21 -2.17
CA ASP A 110 -12.46 -1.08 -1.80
C ASP A 110 -12.91 -2.22 -0.88
N ARG A 111 -12.56 -3.47 -1.24
CA ARG A 111 -12.85 -4.66 -0.41
C ARG A 111 -12.16 -4.58 0.95
N ILE A 112 -10.89 -4.19 0.98
CA ILE A 112 -10.12 -4.00 2.23
C ILE A 112 -10.78 -2.95 3.12
N SER A 113 -11.17 -1.81 2.56
CA SER A 113 -11.84 -0.74 3.32
C SER A 113 -13.17 -1.20 3.92
N ALA A 114 -13.93 -2.03 3.21
CA ALA A 114 -15.18 -2.61 3.70
C ALA A 114 -14.93 -3.61 4.85
N MET A 115 -13.88 -4.42 4.76
CA MET A 115 -13.47 -5.32 5.85
C MET A 115 -13.03 -4.55 7.09
N ALA A 116 -12.23 -3.49 6.92
CA ALA A 116 -11.76 -2.64 8.03
C ALA A 116 -12.91 -1.94 8.77
N ARG A 117 -13.92 -1.43 8.03
CA ARG A 117 -15.14 -0.84 8.62
C ARG A 117 -15.90 -1.85 9.48
N LYS A 118 -16.15 -3.06 8.95
CA LYS A 118 -16.83 -4.14 9.69
C LYS A 118 -16.09 -4.54 10.97
N LYS A 119 -14.75 -4.61 10.93
CA LYS A 119 -13.92 -4.92 12.11
C LYS A 119 -14.05 -3.84 13.20
N THR A 120 -14.21 -2.58 12.79
CA THR A 120 -14.38 -1.43 13.71
C THR A 120 -15.77 -1.39 14.33
N GLU A 121 -16.80 -1.76 13.55
CA GLU A 121 -18.20 -1.82 13.99
C GLU A 121 -18.50 -3.02 14.88
N GLY A 122 -17.91 -4.19 14.60
CA GLY A 122 -18.10 -5.42 15.39
C GLY A 122 -17.25 -5.50 16.68
N ALA A 123 -16.34 -4.54 16.88
CA ALA A 123 -15.55 -4.41 18.11
C ALA A 123 -16.19 -3.47 19.15
N ARG A 124 -17.41 -2.95 18.87
CA ARG A 124 -18.23 -2.13 19.76
C ARG A 124 -19.44 -2.90 20.23
#